data_AF-A0A6M3K6N1-F1
#
_entry.id   AF-A0A6M3K6N1-F1
#
_cell.length_a   1.000
_cell.length_b   1.000
_cell.length_c   1.000
_cell.angle_alpha   90.00
_cell.angle_beta   90.00
_cell.angle_gamma   90.00
#
_symmetry.space_group_name_H-M   'P 1'
#
loop_
_entity.id
_entity.type
_entity.pdbx_description
1 polymer ?
#
loop_
_entity_poly.entity_id
_entity_poly.type
_entity_poly.pdbx_seq_one_letter_code
_entity_poly.pdbx_strand_id
1 'polypeptide(L)' 'MNKFRIQFDISDNVLCQLKQWKEKGGYSSYGEVFKKALALYKLVVEETSKGGQILLINKKKEKQLIIL' A
#
# COMPACT_ATOMS: atom_id res chain seq x y z
N MET A 1 1.95 27.86 9.28
CA MET A 1 1.74 26.40 9.24
C MET A 1 3.10 25.72 9.37
N ASN A 2 3.42 25.12 10.52
CA ASN A 2 4.68 24.39 10.68
C ASN A 2 4.66 23.14 9.81
N LYS A 3 5.61 23.02 8.88
CA LYS A 3 5.80 21.82 8.09
C LYS A 3 6.68 20.86 8.90
N PHE A 4 6.09 19.82 9.45
CA PHE A 4 6.86 18.71 10.02
C PHE A 4 7.50 17.92 8.88
N ARG A 5 8.82 17.83 8.90
CA ARG A 5 9.58 16.94 8.01
C ARG A 5 9.86 15.67 8.79
N ILE A 6 9.46 14.54 8.22
CA ILE A 6 9.79 13.22 8.76
C ILE A 6 10.82 12.63 7.81
N GLN A 7 11.96 12.22 8.36
CA GLN A 7 13.01 11.48 7.66
C GLN A 7 13.06 10.08 8.27
N PHE A 8 13.19 9.07 7.42
CA PHE A 8 13.32 7.68 7.83
C PHE A 8 14.24 6.98 6.82
N ASP A 9 15.07 6.08 7.32
CA ASP A 9 15.96 5.29 6.48
C ASP A 9 15.16 4.18 5.81
N ILE A 10 15.38 4.02 4.51
CA ILE A 10 14.79 2.92 3.73
C ILE A 10 15.90 2.23 2.95
N SER A 11 15.76 0.93 2.76
CA SER A 11 16.66 0.19 1.88
C SER A 11 16.47 0.61 0.42
N ASP A 12 17.54 0.48 -0.38
CA ASP A 12 17.50 0.79 -1.81
C ASP A 12 16.44 -0.01 -2.56
N ASN A 13 16.20 -1.27 -2.15
CA ASN A 13 15.17 -2.12 -2.72
C ASN A 13 13.77 -1.54 -2.49
N VAL A 14 13.49 -1.06 -1.28
CA VAL A 14 12.20 -0.43 -0.95
C VAL A 14 12.04 0.90 -1.70
N LEU A 15 13.10 1.70 -1.81
CA LEU A 15 13.08 2.93 -2.61
C LEU A 15 12.79 2.63 -4.10
N CYS A 16 13.40 1.59 -4.65
CA CYS A 16 13.17 1.15 -6.03
C CYS A 16 11.71 0.72 -6.23
N GLN A 17 11.15 -0.08 -5.33
CA GLN A 17 9.75 -0.48 -5.38
C GLN A 17 8.80 0.73 -5.29
N LEU A 18 9.08 1.67 -4.39
CA LEU A 18 8.28 2.89 -4.22
C LEU A 18 8.26 3.74 -5.50
N LYS A 19 9.41 3.88 -6.18
CA LYS A 19 9.51 4.54 -7.49
C LYS A 19 8.63 3.84 -8.53
N GLN A 20 8.73 2.53 -8.64
CA GLN A 20 7.92 1.75 -9.59
C GLN A 20 6.41 1.86 -9.31
N TRP A 21 6.00 1.87 -8.04
CA TRP A 21 4.59 2.03 -7.68
C TRP A 21 4.08 3.43 -8.03
N LYS A 22 4.88 4.47 -7.78
CA LYS A 22 4.53 5.84 -8.18
C LYS A 22 4.31 5.94 -9.70
N GLU A 23 5.25 5.42 -10.48
CA GLU A 23 5.22 5.48 -11.95
C GLU A 23 4.09 4.64 -12.55
N LYS A 24 4.03 3.34 -12.22
CA LYS A 24 3.02 2.42 -12.77
C LYS A 24 1.60 2.74 -12.31
N GLY A 25 1.47 3.30 -11.11
CA GLY A 25 0.18 3.72 -10.55
C GLY A 25 -0.30 5.09 -11.04
N GLY A 26 0.54 5.84 -11.78
CA GLY A 26 0.19 7.18 -12.25
C GLY A 26 0.06 8.20 -11.13
N TYR A 27 0.77 8.01 -10.01
CA TYR A 27 0.67 8.89 -8.85
C TYR A 27 1.55 10.13 -9.00
N SER A 28 1.02 11.29 -8.60
CA SER A 28 1.71 12.57 -8.72
C SER A 28 2.87 12.69 -7.72
N SER A 29 2.80 11.99 -6.59
CA SER A 29 3.77 12.07 -5.49
C SER A 29 3.89 10.76 -4.70
N TYR A 30 4.98 10.59 -3.96
CA TYR A 30 5.12 9.47 -3.00
C TYR A 30 4.10 9.55 -1.86
N GLY A 31 3.65 10.76 -1.50
CA GLY A 31 2.60 10.95 -0.49
C GLY A 31 1.27 10.31 -0.89
N GLU A 32 0.91 10.35 -2.18
CA GLU A 32 -0.28 9.65 -2.68
C GLU A 32 -0.13 8.12 -2.59
N VAL A 33 1.06 7.60 -2.92
CA VAL A 33 1.37 6.16 -2.77
C VAL A 33 1.19 5.74 -1.32
N PHE A 34 1.79 6.47 -0.37
CA PHE A 34 1.66 6.18 1.06
C PHE A 34 0.22 6.27 1.56
N LYS A 35 -0.55 7.29 1.12
CA LYS A 35 -1.95 7.44 1.52
C LYS A 35 -2.79 6.25 1.08
N LYS A 36 -2.60 5.76 -0.16
CA LYS A 36 -3.33 4.61 -0.69
C LYS A 36 -2.89 3.30 -0.01
N ALA A 37 -1.59 3.11 0.18
CA ALA A 37 -1.05 1.95 0.91
C ALA A 37 -1.58 1.89 2.35
N LEU A 38 -1.59 3.02 3.06
CA LEU A 38 -2.12 3.10 4.42
C LEU A 38 -3.63 2.81 4.49
N ALA A 39 -4.40 3.30 3.52
CA ALA A 39 -5.84 3.02 3.46
C ALA A 39 -6.11 1.52 3.25
N LEU A 40 -5.35 0.88 2.35
CA LEU A 40 -5.44 -0.57 2.14
C LEU A 40 -5.05 -1.34 3.41
N TYR A 41 -3.93 -0.98 4.03
CA TYR A 41 -3.48 -1.58 5.28
C TYR A 41 -4.54 -1.51 6.38
N LYS A 42 -5.17 -0.33 6.58
CA LYS A 42 -6.25 -0.18 7.57
C LYS A 42 -7.43 -1.10 7.29
N LEU A 43 -7.86 -1.21 6.03
CA LEU A 43 -8.93 -2.12 5.63
C LEU A 43 -8.57 -3.58 5.94
N VAL A 44 -7.35 -3.99 5.60
CA VAL A 44 -6.84 -5.34 5.87
C VAL A 44 -6.87 -5.66 7.36
N VAL A 45 -6.33 -4.75 8.19
CA VAL A 45 -6.29 -4.92 9.65
C VAL A 45 -7.71 -4.95 10.23
N GLU A 46 -8.60 -4.08 9.76
CA GLU A 46 -9.97 -4.03 10.25
C GLU A 46 -10.73 -5.34 9.94
N GLU A 47 -10.69 -5.80 8.70
CA GLU A 47 -11.42 -7.02 8.29
C GLU A 47 -10.86 -8.27 8.98
N THR A 48 -9.53 -8.39 9.07
CA THR A 48 -8.91 -9.53 9.78
C THR A 48 -9.22 -9.53 11.28
N SER A 49 -9.27 -8.35 11.92
CA SER A 49 -9.64 -8.24 13.34
C SER A 49 -11.07 -8.73 13.65
N LYS A 50 -11.94 -8.76 12.63
CA LYS A 50 -13.32 -9.25 12.73
C LYS A 50 -13.45 -10.74 12.36
N GLY A 51 -12.34 -11.43 12.07
CA GLY A 51 -12.35 -12.79 11.55
C GLY A 51 -12.73 -12.90 10.06
N GLY A 52 -12.69 -11.78 9.33
CA GLY A 52 -12.94 -11.71 7.90
C GLY A 52 -11.79 -12.30 7.08
N GLN A 53 -12.06 -12.57 5.80
CA GLN A 53 -11.08 -13.10 4.85
C GLN A 53 -10.84 -12.09 3.73
N ILE A 54 -9.62 -12.06 3.20
CA ILE A 54 -9.25 -11.14 2.12
C ILE A 54 -9.12 -11.93 0.82
N LEU A 55 -9.94 -11.57 -0.17
CA LEU A 55 -9.86 -12.13 -1.51
C LEU A 55 -9.20 -11.11 -2.45
N LEU A 56 -8.00 -11.42 -2.93
CA LEU A 56 -7.36 -10.66 -4.00
C LEU A 56 -7.88 -11.15 -5.35
N ILE A 57 -8.32 -10.21 -6.19
CA ILE A 57 -8.76 -10.48 -7.56
C ILE A 57 -7.89 -9.66 -8.50
N ASN A 58 -7.22 -10.33 -9.43
CA ASN A 58 -6.40 -9.62 -10.41
C ASN A 58 -7.20 -9.25 -11.67
N LYS A 59 -6.54 -8.57 -12.62
CA LYS A 59 -7.17 -8.13 -13.88
C LYS A 59 -7.71 -9.28 -14.75
N LYS A 60 -7.20 -10.50 -14.56
CA LYS A 60 -7.66 -11.72 -15.25
C LYS A 60 -8.80 -12.43 -14.51
N LYS A 61 -9.33 -11.83 -13.43
CA LYS A 61 -10.32 -12.43 -12.51
C LYS A 61 -9.81 -13.67 -11.77
N GLU A 62 -8.49 -13.89 -11.73
CA GLU A 62 -7.91 -14.92 -10.89
C GLU A 62 -8.04 -14.49 -9.44
N LYS A 63 -8.45 -15.44 -8.59
CA LYS A 63 -8.76 -15.22 -7.19
C LYS A 63 -7.69 -15.85 -6.33
N GLN A 64 -7.16 -15.09 -5.38
CA GLN A 64 -6.26 -15.59 -4.35
C GLN A 64 -6.82 -15.22 -2.99
N LEU A 65 -7.17 -16.24 -2.19
CA LEU A 65 -7.56 -16.05 -0.80
C LEU A 65 -6.29 -15.84 0.02
N ILE A 66 -6.23 -14.75 0.77
CA ILE A 66 -5.23 -14.52 1.79
C ILE A 66 -5.91 -14.77 3.13
N ILE A 67 -5.45 -15.82 3.80
CA ILE A 67 -5.73 -16.07 5.21
C ILE A 67 -4.53 -15.49 5.96
N LEU A 68 -4.75 -14.39 6.68
CA LEU A 68 -3.75 -13.75 7.53
C LEU A 68 -3.83 -14.32 8.94
#